data_AF-A0A9P0IZP2-F1
#
_entry.id   AF-A0A9P0IZP2-F1
#
_cell.length_a   1.000
_cell.length_b   1.000
_cell.length_c   1.000
_cell.angle_alpha   90.00
_cell.angle_beta   90.00
_cell.angle_gamma   90.00
#
_symmetry.space_group_name_H-M   'P 1'
#
loop_
_entity.id
_entity.type
_entity.pdbx_description
1 polymer ?
#
loop_
_entity_poly.entity_id
_entity_poly.type
_entity_poly.pdbx_seq_one_letter_code
_entity_poly.pdbx_strand_id
1 'polypeptide(L)'
;MKQTIEVLTCEIFLMDFIEFTKEELKEKTSTFRWVKYVNDTISMSSIMVLNKTKEFKEVLQGRIKKFNIDLNIYRSEIDDFRHLGDINEIKIYAEKSQNLDDKLTEALETIDDFNKQEKYFQMEESAYPLRKFISDSLAPYKLLYDNCSEFIVNYEKWMNATIGTYDPEQIDQNVTNYYRNLTKLERTFMKSPAPLAIATTRMGS
;
A
#
# COMPACT_ATOMS: atom_id res chain seq x y z
N MET A 1 47.93 -10.58 -14.07
CA MET A 1 49.24 -10.57 -13.37
C MET A 1 50.41 -10.92 -14.29
N LYS A 2 50.37 -12.03 -15.06
CA LYS A 2 51.44 -12.34 -16.05
C LYS A 2 51.63 -11.28 -17.14
N GLN A 3 50.54 -10.81 -17.77
CA GLN A 3 50.60 -9.75 -18.80
C GLN A 3 51.15 -8.41 -18.28
N THR A 4 50.77 -7.99 -17.07
CA THR A 4 51.29 -6.76 -16.46
C THR A 4 52.79 -6.84 -16.16
N ILE A 5 53.29 -8.04 -15.83
CA ILE A 5 54.72 -8.26 -15.59
C ILE A 5 55.49 -8.24 -16.92
N GLU A 6 54.98 -8.88 -17.98
CA GLU A 6 55.59 -8.83 -19.33
C GLU A 6 55.64 -7.41 -19.90
N VAL A 7 54.57 -6.62 -19.72
CA VAL A 7 54.52 -5.22 -20.16
C VAL A 7 55.50 -4.36 -19.37
N LEU A 8 55.58 -4.52 -18.04
CA LEU A 8 56.59 -3.83 -17.21
C LEU A 8 58.02 -4.24 -17.59
N THR A 9 58.24 -5.49 -17.97
CA THR A 9 59.57 -5.97 -18.40
C THR A 9 59.96 -5.37 -19.76
N CYS A 10 59.04 -5.30 -20.72
CA CYS A 10 59.26 -4.61 -21.99
C CYS A 10 59.47 -3.10 -21.80
N GLU A 11 58.77 -2.50 -20.84
CA GLU A 11 58.85 -1.07 -20.57
C GLU A 11 60.16 -0.69 -19.86
N ILE A 12 60.63 -1.51 -18.92
CA ILE A 12 61.97 -1.38 -18.31
C ILE A 12 63.06 -1.56 -19.37
N PHE A 13 62.92 -2.54 -20.27
CA PHE A 13 63.84 -2.72 -21.39
C PHE A 13 63.86 -1.49 -22.31
N LEU A 14 62.72 -0.88 -22.61
CA LEU A 14 62.65 0.34 -23.43
C LEU A 14 63.19 1.58 -22.71
N MET A 15 63.09 1.66 -21.38
CA MET A 15 63.71 2.75 -20.57
C MET A 15 65.23 2.77 -20.69
N ASP A 16 65.88 1.62 -20.93
CA ASP A 16 67.33 1.55 -21.12
C ASP A 16 67.78 2.13 -22.49
N PHE A 17 66.86 2.31 -23.44
CA PHE A 17 67.15 2.82 -24.79
C PHE A 17 66.42 4.14 -25.15
N ILE A 18 65.52 4.63 -24.29
CA ILE A 18 64.71 5.84 -24.51
C ILE A 18 64.67 6.66 -23.22
N GLU A 19 65.19 7.90 -23.25
CA GLU A 19 65.05 8.85 -22.14
C GLU A 19 63.60 9.38 -22.08
N PHE A 20 62.81 8.90 -21.13
CA PHE A 20 61.47 9.45 -20.89
C PHE A 20 61.56 10.84 -20.27
N THR A 21 60.75 11.76 -20.78
CA THR A 21 60.57 13.06 -20.13
C THR A 21 59.86 12.88 -18.79
N LYS A 22 60.10 13.81 -17.84
CA LYS A 22 59.45 13.77 -16.51
C LYS A 22 57.92 13.75 -16.60
N GLU A 23 57.36 14.34 -17.64
CA GLU A 23 55.92 14.40 -17.90
C GLU A 23 55.37 13.04 -18.34
N GLU A 24 56.01 12.37 -19.31
CA GLU A 24 55.62 11.02 -19.75
C GLU A 24 55.73 9.98 -18.62
N LEU A 25 56.78 10.06 -17.80
CA LEU A 25 56.94 9.18 -16.64
C LEU A 25 55.82 9.38 -15.62
N LYS A 26 55.40 10.64 -15.39
CA LYS A 26 54.29 10.99 -14.50
C LYS A 26 52.97 10.47 -15.04
N GLU A 27 52.70 10.61 -16.34
CA GLU A 27 51.47 10.11 -16.98
C GLU A 27 51.38 8.58 -16.93
N LYS A 28 52.47 7.88 -17.27
CA LYS A 28 52.53 6.42 -17.19
C LYS A 28 52.32 5.92 -15.77
N THR A 29 53.04 6.51 -14.80
CA THR A 29 52.87 6.17 -13.37
C THR A 29 51.46 6.45 -12.88
N SER A 30 50.85 7.56 -13.31
CA SER A 30 49.46 7.90 -12.99
C SER A 30 48.50 6.85 -13.56
N THR A 31 48.69 6.43 -14.81
CA THR A 31 47.85 5.43 -15.49
C THR A 31 47.91 4.07 -14.78
N PHE A 32 49.11 3.59 -14.44
CA PHE A 32 49.26 2.35 -13.67
C PHE A 32 48.65 2.43 -12.27
N ARG A 33 48.80 3.58 -11.59
CA ARG A 33 48.13 3.82 -10.30
C ARG A 33 46.62 3.83 -10.44
N TRP A 34 46.10 4.40 -11.53
CA TRP A 34 44.67 4.48 -11.80
C TRP A 34 44.05 3.10 -11.95
N VAL A 35 44.70 2.16 -12.64
CA VAL A 35 44.24 0.77 -12.76
C VAL A 35 44.07 0.11 -11.40
N LYS A 36 45.05 0.27 -10.50
CA LYS A 36 44.96 -0.26 -9.14
C LYS A 36 43.87 0.45 -8.33
N TYR A 37 43.85 1.78 -8.35
CA TYR A 37 42.88 2.60 -7.63
C TYR A 37 41.43 2.27 -8.04
N VAL A 38 41.17 2.10 -9.33
CA VAL A 38 39.86 1.72 -9.85
C VAL A 38 39.45 0.35 -9.34
N ASN A 39 40.35 -0.64 -9.42
CA ASN A 39 40.04 -1.99 -8.92
C ASN A 39 39.76 -1.99 -7.41
N ASP A 40 40.57 -1.28 -6.62
CA ASP A 40 40.39 -1.16 -5.18
C ASP A 40 39.07 -0.44 -4.86
N THR A 41 38.75 0.64 -5.59
CA THR A 41 37.49 1.40 -5.44
C THR A 41 36.28 0.55 -5.82
N ILE A 42 36.35 -0.18 -6.94
CA ILE A 42 35.28 -1.09 -7.36
C ILE A 42 35.08 -2.18 -6.31
N SER A 43 36.16 -2.78 -5.80
CA SER A 43 36.08 -3.80 -4.75
C SER A 43 35.40 -3.27 -3.48
N MET A 44 35.83 -2.11 -2.99
CA MET A 44 35.21 -1.47 -1.83
C MET A 44 33.75 -1.10 -2.09
N SER A 45 33.44 -0.55 -3.26
CA SER A 45 32.06 -0.21 -3.63
C SER A 45 31.17 -1.46 -3.72
N SER A 46 31.70 -2.58 -4.20
CA SER A 46 30.97 -3.84 -4.27
C SER A 46 30.63 -4.37 -2.89
N ILE A 47 31.57 -4.30 -1.94
CA ILE A 47 31.32 -4.67 -0.54
C ILE A 47 30.26 -3.73 0.08
N MET A 48 30.35 -2.43 -0.17
CA MET A 48 29.38 -1.45 0.31
C MET A 48 27.98 -1.71 -0.25
N VAL A 49 27.85 -1.99 -1.54
CA VAL A 49 26.58 -2.33 -2.19
C VAL A 49 25.97 -3.60 -1.58
N LEU A 50 26.78 -4.64 -1.34
CA LEU A 50 26.30 -5.87 -0.69
C LEU A 50 25.77 -5.60 0.73
N ASN A 51 26.52 -4.85 1.54
CA ASN A 51 26.11 -4.51 2.91
C ASN A 51 24.84 -3.66 2.93
N LYS A 52 24.76 -2.64 2.06
CA LYS A 52 23.59 -1.77 1.96
C LYS A 52 22.37 -2.53 1.44
N THR A 53 22.55 -3.43 0.48
CA THR A 53 21.48 -4.31 0.00
C THR A 53 20.92 -5.17 1.13
N LYS A 54 21.78 -5.73 1.99
CA LYS A 54 21.34 -6.50 3.16
C LYS A 54 20.54 -5.63 4.14
N GLU A 55 21.06 -4.45 4.50
CA GLU A 55 20.40 -3.51 5.39
C GLU A 55 19.01 -3.10 4.86
N PHE A 56 18.90 -2.78 3.58
CA PHE A 56 17.61 -2.44 2.96
C PHE A 56 16.63 -3.60 2.94
N LYS A 57 17.09 -4.84 2.70
CA LYS A 57 16.25 -6.03 2.80
C LYS A 57 15.70 -6.23 4.22
N GLU A 58 16.52 -6.03 5.25
CA GLU A 58 16.10 -6.13 6.65
C GLU A 58 15.06 -5.06 7.00
N VAL A 59 15.26 -3.81 6.54
CA VAL A 59 14.29 -2.72 6.72
C VAL A 59 12.97 -3.03 6.01
N LEU A 60 13.02 -3.53 4.77
CA LEU A 60 11.83 -3.93 4.01
C LEU A 60 11.05 -5.02 4.74
N GLN A 61 11.72 -6.06 5.22
CA GLN A 61 11.08 -7.11 6.03
C GLN A 61 10.45 -6.57 7.31
N GLY A 62 11.12 -5.61 7.98
CA GLY A 62 10.56 -4.93 9.14
C GLY A 62 9.27 -4.17 8.82
N ARG A 63 9.24 -3.44 7.70
CA ARG A 63 8.04 -2.73 7.21
C ARG A 63 6.91 -3.68 6.86
N ILE A 64 7.20 -4.79 6.17
CA ILE A 64 6.19 -5.82 5.84
C ILE A 64 5.61 -6.45 7.12
N LYS A 65 6.44 -6.74 8.12
CA LYS A 65 5.96 -7.24 9.43
C LYS A 65 5.02 -6.24 10.09
N LYS A 66 5.40 -4.96 10.14
CA LYS A 66 4.55 -3.91 10.70
C LYS A 66 3.22 -3.80 9.95
N PHE A 67 3.26 -3.79 8.62
CA PHE A 67 2.06 -3.75 7.80
C PHE A 67 1.13 -4.94 8.05
N ASN A 68 1.66 -6.14 8.26
CA ASN A 68 0.85 -7.29 8.64
C ASN A 68 0.19 -7.12 10.03
N ILE A 69 0.86 -6.46 10.97
CA ILE A 69 0.26 -6.11 12.26
C ILE A 69 -0.89 -5.12 12.05
N ASP A 70 -0.68 -4.09 11.24
CA ASP A 70 -1.70 -3.08 10.91
C ASP A 70 -2.92 -3.74 10.24
N LEU A 71 -2.72 -4.69 9.32
CA LEU A 71 -3.82 -5.48 8.74
C LEU A 71 -4.60 -6.31 9.78
N ASN A 72 -3.93 -6.83 10.81
CA ASN A 72 -4.63 -7.53 11.90
C ASN A 72 -5.46 -6.56 12.76
N ILE A 73 -4.98 -5.32 12.95
CA ILE A 73 -5.76 -4.27 13.63
C ILE A 73 -7.00 -3.94 12.80
N TYR A 74 -6.88 -3.76 11.48
CA TYR A 74 -8.02 -3.51 10.59
C TYR A 74 -9.05 -4.64 10.62
N ARG A 75 -8.59 -5.89 10.72
CA ARG A 75 -9.49 -7.02 10.92
C ARG A 75 -10.25 -6.93 12.24
N SER A 76 -9.58 -6.56 13.32
CA SER A 76 -10.24 -6.35 14.62
C SER A 76 -11.28 -5.22 14.54
N GLU A 77 -10.97 -4.13 13.84
CA GLU A 77 -11.93 -3.03 13.64
C GLU A 77 -13.20 -3.51 12.92
N ILE A 78 -13.08 -4.43 11.93
CA ILE A 78 -14.25 -5.07 11.29
C ILE A 78 -15.08 -5.89 12.26
N ASP A 79 -14.44 -6.61 13.18
CA ASP A 79 -15.17 -7.38 14.17
C ASP A 79 -15.94 -6.46 15.14
N ASP A 80 -15.43 -5.27 15.43
CA ASP A 80 -16.17 -4.25 16.20
C ASP A 80 -17.44 -3.80 15.48
N PHE A 81 -17.42 -3.65 14.14
CA PHE A 81 -18.62 -3.29 13.36
C PHE A 81 -19.75 -4.31 13.50
N ARG A 82 -19.47 -5.57 13.86
CA ARG A 82 -20.50 -6.58 14.15
C ARG A 82 -21.34 -6.22 15.37
N HIS A 83 -20.84 -5.38 16.25
CA HIS A 83 -21.48 -4.96 17.49
C HIS A 83 -22.13 -3.57 17.40
N LEU A 84 -21.89 -2.82 16.32
CA LEU A 84 -22.45 -1.49 16.09
C LEU A 84 -23.86 -1.60 15.51
N GLY A 85 -24.87 -1.40 16.39
CA GLY A 85 -26.29 -1.56 16.10
C GLY A 85 -27.17 -0.35 16.42
N ASP A 86 -26.58 0.79 16.82
CA ASP A 86 -27.35 2.00 17.15
C ASP A 86 -27.65 2.85 15.91
N ILE A 87 -28.93 3.15 15.71
CA ILE A 87 -29.42 3.95 14.58
C ILE A 87 -29.03 5.43 14.74
N ASN A 88 -28.87 5.91 15.96
CA ASN A 88 -28.54 7.31 16.23
C ASN A 88 -27.09 7.65 15.87
N GLU A 89 -26.21 6.65 15.81
CA GLU A 89 -24.79 6.82 15.51
C GLU A 89 -24.42 6.42 14.08
N ILE A 90 -25.41 6.17 13.20
CA ILE A 90 -25.18 5.72 11.81
C ILE A 90 -24.21 6.63 11.04
N LYS A 91 -24.27 7.96 11.25
CA LYS A 91 -23.34 8.90 10.61
C LYS A 91 -21.89 8.66 11.03
N ILE A 92 -21.66 8.36 12.32
CA ILE A 92 -20.33 8.05 12.87
C ILE A 92 -19.84 6.71 12.31
N TYR A 93 -20.73 5.72 12.19
CA TYR A 93 -20.39 4.41 11.64
C TYR A 93 -20.07 4.46 10.14
N ALA A 94 -20.81 5.28 9.38
CA ALA A 94 -20.51 5.55 7.98
C ALA A 94 -19.11 6.16 7.84
N GLU A 95 -18.80 7.21 8.61
CA GLU A 95 -17.47 7.84 8.61
C GLU A 95 -16.36 6.87 9.01
N LYS A 96 -16.57 6.05 10.06
CA LYS A 96 -15.61 5.03 10.49
C LYS A 96 -15.37 3.98 9.40
N SER A 97 -16.43 3.55 8.70
CA SER A 97 -16.33 2.58 7.62
C SER A 97 -15.65 3.15 6.38
N GLN A 98 -15.87 4.44 6.08
CA GLN A 98 -15.20 5.15 5.00
C GLN A 98 -13.70 5.31 5.30
N ASN A 99 -13.33 5.73 6.51
CA ASN A 99 -11.93 5.84 6.92
C ASN A 99 -11.19 4.50 6.83
N LEU A 100 -11.85 3.39 7.20
CA LEU A 100 -11.25 2.06 7.04
C LEU A 100 -11.10 1.66 5.56
N ASP A 101 -12.05 2.02 4.71
CA ASP A 101 -11.97 1.80 3.25
C ASP A 101 -10.84 2.62 2.61
N ASP A 102 -10.65 3.86 3.05
CA ASP A 102 -9.56 4.73 2.60
C ASP A 102 -8.19 4.14 3.00
N LYS A 103 -8.05 3.70 4.26
CA LYS A 103 -6.84 2.97 4.72
C LYS A 103 -6.58 1.69 3.92
N LEU A 104 -7.64 0.95 3.54
CA LEU A 104 -7.51 -0.26 2.71
C LEU A 104 -7.14 0.04 1.25
N THR A 105 -7.46 1.24 0.78
CA THR A 105 -7.06 1.74 -0.54
C THR A 105 -5.60 2.16 -0.52
N GLU A 106 -5.17 2.94 0.47
CA GLU A 106 -3.75 3.27 0.70
C GLU A 106 -2.89 2.01 0.91
N ALA A 107 -3.45 0.99 1.57
CA ALA A 107 -2.81 -0.31 1.73
C ALA A 107 -2.53 -1.00 0.38
N LEU A 108 -3.33 -0.78 -0.67
CA LEU A 108 -3.04 -1.32 -2.01
C LEU A 108 -1.83 -0.65 -2.64
N GLU A 109 -1.73 0.68 -2.53
CA GLU A 109 -0.56 1.43 -3.01
C GLU A 109 0.70 1.00 -2.28
N THR A 110 0.61 0.82 -0.96
CA THR A 110 1.72 0.34 -0.14
C THR A 110 2.14 -1.08 -0.53
N ILE A 111 1.20 -1.97 -0.84
CA ILE A 111 1.50 -3.33 -1.33
C ILE A 111 2.20 -3.28 -2.68
N ASP A 112 1.74 -2.44 -3.61
CA ASP A 112 2.39 -2.28 -4.92
C ASP A 112 3.83 -1.77 -4.78
N ASP A 113 4.07 -0.83 -3.86
CA ASP A 113 5.40 -0.36 -3.52
C ASP A 113 6.29 -1.44 -2.90
N PHE A 114 5.74 -2.30 -2.03
CA PHE A 114 6.47 -3.45 -1.51
C PHE A 114 6.83 -4.44 -2.62
N ASN A 115 5.88 -4.78 -3.49
CA ASN A 115 6.12 -5.71 -4.60
C ASN A 115 7.18 -5.18 -5.57
N LYS A 116 7.14 -3.87 -5.88
CA LYS A 116 8.21 -3.20 -6.65
C LYS A 116 9.57 -3.36 -5.96
N GLN A 117 9.65 -3.10 -4.65
CA GLN A 117 10.89 -3.23 -3.88
C GLN A 117 11.39 -4.67 -3.83
N GLU A 118 10.51 -5.64 -3.59
CA GLU A 118 10.83 -7.08 -3.61
C GLU A 118 11.38 -7.50 -4.97
N LYS A 119 10.78 -7.02 -6.07
CA LYS A 119 11.25 -7.27 -7.44
C LYS A 119 12.64 -6.68 -7.71
N TYR A 120 12.91 -5.45 -7.26
CA TYR A 120 14.26 -4.86 -7.36
C TYR A 120 15.31 -5.69 -6.62
N PHE A 121 14.92 -6.28 -5.49
CA PHE A 121 15.78 -7.11 -4.66
C PHE A 121 15.81 -8.60 -5.04
N GLN A 122 15.10 -8.98 -6.11
CA GLN A 122 14.92 -10.36 -6.58
C GLN A 122 14.38 -11.29 -5.48
N MET A 123 13.46 -10.78 -4.67
CA MET A 123 12.74 -11.51 -3.64
C MET A 123 11.42 -12.04 -4.20
N GLU A 124 10.86 -13.08 -3.57
CA GLU A 124 9.51 -13.54 -3.90
C GLU A 124 8.48 -12.47 -3.50
N GLU A 125 7.52 -12.20 -4.39
CA GLU A 125 6.46 -11.22 -4.14
C GLU A 125 5.53 -11.72 -3.02
N SER A 126 5.35 -10.88 -2.00
CA SER A 126 4.50 -11.20 -0.87
C SER A 126 3.02 -11.18 -1.24
N ALA A 127 2.27 -12.22 -0.88
CA ALA A 127 0.82 -12.26 -1.07
C ALA A 127 0.07 -11.70 0.15
N TYR A 128 -0.95 -10.86 -0.09
CA TYR A 128 -1.73 -10.20 0.97
C TYR A 128 -3.23 -10.62 0.96
N PRO A 129 -3.56 -11.91 1.18
CA PRO A 129 -4.95 -12.39 1.13
C PRO A 129 -5.82 -11.78 2.24
N LEU A 130 -5.21 -11.42 3.38
CA LEU A 130 -5.91 -10.83 4.52
C LEU A 130 -6.55 -9.48 4.17
N ARG A 131 -5.85 -8.63 3.40
CA ARG A 131 -6.39 -7.34 2.94
C ARG A 131 -7.65 -7.52 2.10
N LYS A 132 -7.63 -8.49 1.18
CA LYS A 132 -8.79 -8.80 0.33
C LYS A 132 -9.97 -9.28 1.19
N PHE A 133 -9.72 -10.19 2.13
CA PHE A 133 -10.74 -10.66 3.07
C PHE A 133 -11.36 -9.52 3.89
N ILE A 134 -10.55 -8.58 4.38
CA ILE A 134 -11.02 -7.41 5.14
C ILE A 134 -11.89 -6.51 4.25
N SER A 135 -11.45 -6.20 3.04
CA SER A 135 -12.21 -5.39 2.08
C SER A 135 -13.56 -6.03 1.69
N ASP A 136 -13.57 -7.34 1.39
CA ASP A 136 -14.78 -8.09 1.07
C ASP A 136 -15.74 -8.15 2.28
N SER A 137 -15.20 -8.22 3.50
CA SER A 137 -15.96 -8.22 4.74
C SER A 137 -16.53 -6.84 5.09
N LEU A 138 -15.82 -5.75 4.78
CA LEU A 138 -16.25 -4.36 5.04
C LEU A 138 -17.35 -3.89 4.09
N ALA A 139 -17.29 -4.31 2.81
CA ALA A 139 -18.21 -3.91 1.76
C ALA A 139 -19.70 -3.92 2.15
N PRO A 140 -20.27 -4.98 2.76
CA PRO A 140 -21.67 -4.97 3.17
C PRO A 140 -21.98 -3.99 4.32
N TYR A 141 -21.05 -3.76 5.26
CA TYR A 141 -21.25 -2.82 6.37
C TYR A 141 -21.24 -1.39 5.89
N LYS A 142 -20.28 -1.04 5.03
CA LYS A 142 -20.22 0.27 4.39
C LYS A 142 -21.49 0.55 3.60
N LEU A 143 -21.92 -0.40 2.78
CA LEU A 143 -23.18 -0.28 2.04
C LEU A 143 -24.38 -0.05 2.98
N LEU A 144 -24.45 -0.73 4.13
CA LEU A 144 -25.52 -0.51 5.11
C LEU A 144 -25.51 0.92 5.66
N TYR A 145 -24.38 1.38 6.18
CA TYR A 145 -24.30 2.69 6.82
C TYR A 145 -24.49 3.83 5.81
N ASP A 146 -23.96 3.69 4.59
CA ASP A 146 -24.15 4.67 3.52
C ASP A 146 -25.63 4.75 3.12
N ASN A 147 -26.30 3.61 2.88
CA ASN A 147 -27.73 3.60 2.55
C ASN A 147 -28.59 4.20 3.66
N CYS A 148 -28.31 3.90 4.94
CA CYS A 148 -29.06 4.47 6.05
C CYS A 148 -28.78 5.96 6.25
N SER A 149 -27.52 6.39 6.13
CA SER A 149 -27.12 7.79 6.26
C SER A 149 -27.76 8.65 5.16
N GLU A 150 -27.70 8.18 3.91
CA GLU A 150 -28.37 8.82 2.77
C GLU A 150 -29.88 8.90 2.96
N PHE A 151 -30.50 7.81 3.43
CA PHE A 151 -31.94 7.80 3.71
C PHE A 151 -32.31 8.87 4.76
N ILE A 152 -31.58 8.96 5.88
CA ILE A 152 -31.84 9.94 6.93
C ILE A 152 -31.70 11.37 6.39
N VAL A 153 -30.63 11.65 5.64
CA VAL A 153 -30.37 12.98 5.05
C VAL A 153 -31.44 13.34 4.02
N ASN A 154 -31.81 12.40 3.16
CA ASN A 154 -32.82 12.64 2.12
C ASN A 154 -34.22 12.77 2.71
N TYR A 155 -34.56 11.97 3.72
CA TYR A 155 -35.81 12.10 4.46
C TYR A 155 -35.95 13.47 5.12
N GLU A 156 -34.92 13.95 5.82
CA GLU A 156 -34.90 15.28 6.43
C GLU A 156 -35.04 16.39 5.37
N LYS A 157 -34.38 16.25 4.22
CA LYS A 157 -34.52 17.20 3.10
C LYS A 157 -35.92 17.21 2.52
N TRP A 158 -36.52 16.05 2.28
CA TRP A 158 -37.86 15.94 1.70
C TRP A 158 -38.93 16.47 2.64
N MET A 159 -38.81 16.21 3.95
CA MET A 159 -39.79 16.65 4.95
C MET A 159 -39.73 18.15 5.24
N ASN A 160 -38.56 18.78 5.07
CA ASN A 160 -38.36 20.22 5.26
C ASN A 160 -38.49 21.03 3.97
N ALA A 161 -38.71 20.38 2.82
CA ALA A 161 -38.85 21.04 1.54
C ALA A 161 -40.21 21.72 1.38
N THR A 162 -40.25 22.81 0.60
CA THR A 162 -41.54 23.37 0.16
C THR A 162 -42.22 22.38 -0.79
N ILE A 163 -43.53 22.20 -0.64
CA ILE A 163 -44.33 21.29 -1.47
C ILE A 163 -44.12 21.64 -2.95
N GLY A 164 -43.70 20.65 -3.75
CA GLY A 164 -43.41 20.81 -5.18
C GLY A 164 -41.94 21.08 -5.54
N THR A 165 -41.03 21.12 -4.56
CA THR A 165 -39.58 21.31 -4.82
C THR A 165 -38.91 20.05 -5.37
N TYR A 166 -39.41 18.86 -4.99
CA TYR A 166 -38.86 17.57 -5.39
C TYR A 166 -39.90 16.76 -6.16
N ASP A 167 -39.44 16.03 -7.19
CA ASP A 167 -40.26 15.15 -8.01
C ASP A 167 -40.68 13.90 -7.20
N PRO A 168 -42.00 13.66 -7.00
CA PRO A 168 -42.48 12.48 -6.28
C PRO A 168 -42.01 11.15 -6.89
N GLU A 169 -41.83 11.07 -8.20
CA GLU A 169 -41.37 9.84 -8.86
C GLU A 169 -39.91 9.53 -8.51
N GLN A 170 -39.06 10.55 -8.40
CA GLN A 170 -37.68 10.39 -7.95
C GLN A 170 -37.59 9.98 -6.48
N ILE A 171 -38.46 10.51 -5.62
CA ILE A 171 -38.53 10.12 -4.21
C ILE A 171 -38.91 8.63 -4.10
N ASP A 172 -39.94 8.20 -4.83
CA ASP A 172 -40.40 6.79 -4.82
C ASP A 172 -39.31 5.83 -5.34
N GLN A 173 -38.59 6.22 -6.40
CA GLN A 173 -37.44 5.46 -6.91
C GLN A 173 -36.32 5.33 -5.87
N ASN A 174 -35.98 6.41 -5.17
CA ASN A 174 -34.93 6.41 -4.15
C ASN A 174 -35.31 5.54 -2.95
N VAL A 175 -36.53 5.69 -2.42
CA VAL A 175 -37.04 4.86 -1.31
C VAL A 175 -37.08 3.39 -1.71
N THR A 176 -37.53 3.07 -2.93
CA THR A 176 -37.53 1.72 -3.48
C THR A 176 -36.13 1.13 -3.56
N ASN A 177 -35.13 1.92 -3.97
CA ASN A 177 -33.74 1.49 -4.05
C ASN A 177 -33.14 1.24 -2.66
N TYR A 178 -33.36 2.14 -1.70
CA TYR A 178 -32.94 1.94 -0.30
C TYR A 178 -33.56 0.67 0.29
N TYR A 179 -34.86 0.46 0.09
CA TYR A 179 -35.56 -0.74 0.56
C TYR A 179 -35.01 -2.04 -0.07
N ARG A 180 -34.73 -2.04 -1.38
CA ARG A 180 -34.11 -3.19 -2.06
C ARG A 180 -32.71 -3.49 -1.52
N ASN A 181 -31.92 -2.46 -1.27
CA ASN A 181 -30.57 -2.62 -0.73
C ASN A 181 -30.61 -3.15 0.71
N LEU A 182 -31.48 -2.60 1.56
CA LEU A 182 -31.69 -3.07 2.92
C LEU A 182 -32.16 -4.53 2.95
N THR A 183 -33.14 -4.90 2.11
CA THR A 183 -33.63 -6.29 2.02
C THR A 183 -32.52 -7.28 1.63
N LYS A 184 -31.58 -6.87 0.75
CA LYS A 184 -30.41 -7.69 0.41
C LYS A 184 -29.45 -7.80 1.59
N LEU A 185 -29.19 -6.68 2.27
CA LEU A 185 -28.31 -6.61 3.42
C LEU A 185 -28.84 -7.40 4.62
N GLU A 186 -30.16 -7.40 4.87
CA GLU A 186 -30.81 -8.23 5.90
C GLU A 186 -30.49 -9.72 5.70
N ARG A 187 -30.51 -10.21 4.45
CA ARG A 187 -30.15 -11.60 4.12
C ARG A 187 -28.66 -11.88 4.35
N THR A 188 -27.79 -10.90 4.10
CA THR A 188 -26.35 -11.00 4.33
C THR A 188 -26.01 -10.97 5.83
N PHE A 189 -26.75 -10.20 6.63
CA PHE A 189 -26.53 -10.02 8.07
C PHE A 189 -27.38 -10.95 8.96
N MET A 190 -28.05 -11.98 8.43
CA MET A 190 -28.84 -12.93 9.24
C MET A 190 -28.04 -13.60 10.39
N LYS A 191 -26.71 -13.56 10.34
CA LYS A 191 -25.79 -14.08 11.37
C LYS A 191 -25.21 -13.02 12.32
N SER A 192 -25.54 -11.74 12.14
CA SER A 192 -25.05 -10.60 12.94
C SER A 192 -26.24 -9.79 13.49
N PRO A 193 -26.62 -9.96 14.77
CA PRO A 193 -27.86 -9.39 15.32
C PRO A 193 -27.93 -7.86 15.35
N ALA A 194 -26.80 -7.17 15.53
CA ALA A 194 -26.77 -5.70 15.66
C ALA A 194 -26.93 -4.97 14.32
N PRO A 195 -26.20 -5.31 13.24
CA PRO A 195 -26.48 -4.78 11.89
C PRO A 195 -27.87 -5.15 11.38
N LEU A 196 -28.37 -6.34 11.76
CA LEU A 196 -29.74 -6.76 11.45
C LEU A 196 -30.77 -5.88 12.16
N ALA A 197 -30.53 -5.47 13.41
CA ALA A 197 -31.42 -4.56 14.13
C ALA A 197 -31.55 -3.21 13.42
N ILE A 198 -30.46 -2.65 12.87
CA ILE A 198 -30.52 -1.42 12.06
C ILE A 198 -31.32 -1.66 10.77
N ALA A 199 -31.06 -2.77 10.07
CA ALA A 199 -31.73 -3.07 8.80
C ALA A 199 -33.24 -3.35 8.97
N THR A 200 -33.63 -3.97 10.08
CA THR A 200 -35.01 -4.41 10.38
C THR A 200 -35.80 -3.41 11.20
N THR A 201 -35.16 -2.45 11.89
CA THR A 201 -35.87 -1.33 12.52
C THR A 201 -36.46 -0.49 11.40
N ARG A 202 -37.71 -0.81 11.04
CA ARG A 202 -38.49 -0.17 9.99
C ARG A 202 -38.30 1.35 10.09
N MET A 203 -37.61 1.92 9.12
CA MET A 203 -37.52 3.37 8.89
C MET A 203 -38.88 3.90 8.39
N GLY A 204 -39.91 3.64 9.18
CA GLY A 204 -41.33 3.80 8.86
C GLY A 204 -42.18 3.33 10.02
N SER A 205 -42.32 4.20 11.02
CA SER A 205 -43.54 4.38 11.82
C SER A 205 -44.03 5.80 11.57
#